data_AF-A0A2I1DYT6-F1
#
_entry.id   AF-A0A2I1DYT6-F1
#
_cell.length_a   1.000
_cell.length_b   1.000
_cell.length_c   1.000
_cell.angle_alpha   90.00
_cell.angle_beta   90.00
_cell.angle_gamma   90.00
#
_symmetry.space_group_name_H-M   'P 1'
#
loop_
_entity.id
_entity.type
_entity.pdbx_description
1 polymer ?
#
loop_
_entity_poly.entity_id
_entity_poly.type
_entity_poly.pdbx_seq_one_letter_code
_entity_poly.pdbx_strand_id
1 'polypeptide(L)'
;MASNTDFISRLRTLKLAYDEKLITKDEYDKCRLKELDNWSENQEEKKSFWGNLWDKACKLGSAILRNMIRPIVEGTLLLTGSIFKLISPKT
;
A
#
# COMPACT_ATOMS: atom_id res chain seq x y z
N MET A 1 12.79 -5.48 -19.82
CA MET A 1 11.33 -5.56 -19.56
C MET A 1 10.82 -6.85 -20.19
N ALA A 2 10.55 -7.88 -19.39
CA ALA A 2 9.87 -9.07 -19.92
C ALA A 2 8.46 -8.64 -20.36
N SER A 3 8.13 -8.85 -21.64
CA SER A 3 6.79 -8.51 -22.13
C SER A 3 5.75 -9.40 -21.45
N ASN A 4 4.53 -8.90 -21.21
CA ASN A 4 3.46 -9.72 -20.59
C ASN A 4 3.24 -11.06 -21.32
N THR A 5 3.56 -11.11 -22.61
CA THR A 5 3.58 -12.30 -23.47
C THR A 5 4.61 -13.36 -23.04
N ASP A 6 5.80 -12.96 -22.58
CA ASP A 6 6.83 -13.89 -22.12
C ASP A 6 6.43 -14.54 -20.79
N PHE A 7 5.85 -13.76 -19.88
CA PHE A 7 5.35 -14.25 -18.59
C PHE A 7 4.23 -15.29 -18.77
N ILE A 8 3.24 -14.99 -19.63
CA ILE A 8 2.15 -15.92 -19.94
C ILE A 8 2.69 -17.20 -20.59
N SER A 9 3.69 -17.09 -21.45
CA SER A 9 4.32 -18.25 -22.10
C SER A 9 5.02 -19.17 -21.09
N ARG A 10 5.76 -18.61 -20.13
CA ARG A 10 6.42 -19.40 -19.06
C ARG A 10 5.41 -20.10 -18.15
N LEU A 11 4.32 -19.43 -17.78
CA LEU A 11 3.24 -20.07 -16.99
C LEU A 11 2.54 -21.19 -17.76
N ARG A 12 2.38 -21.06 -19.07
CA ARG A 12 1.86 -22.16 -19.92
C ARG A 12 2.82 -23.33 -19.96
N THR A 13 4.13 -23.08 -20.10
CA THR A 13 5.14 -24.16 -20.06
C THR A 13 5.18 -24.86 -18.72
N LEU A 14 5.07 -24.12 -17.60
CA LEU A 14 4.97 -24.70 -16.26
C LEU A 14 3.72 -25.58 -16.11
N LYS A 15 2.57 -25.13 -16.66
CA LYS A 15 1.34 -25.91 -16.63
C LYS A 15 1.46 -27.19 -17.46
N LEU A 16 2.03 -27.11 -18.66
CA LEU A 16 2.29 -28.29 -19.50
C LEU A 16 3.21 -29.30 -18.82
N ALA A 17 4.30 -28.83 -18.18
CA ALA A 17 5.20 -29.71 -17.44
C ALA A 17 4.50 -30.43 -16.28
N TYR A 18 3.54 -29.78 -15.63
CA TYR A 18 2.72 -30.40 -14.59
C TYR A 18 1.71 -31.40 -15.18
N ASP A 19 1.03 -31.04 -16.27
CA ASP A 19 0.05 -31.90 -16.95
C ASP A 19 0.73 -33.18 -17.52
N GLU A 20 1.98 -33.07 -17.95
CA GLU A 20 2.83 -34.18 -18.41
C GLU A 20 3.49 -34.97 -17.26
N LYS A 21 3.22 -34.62 -16.00
CA LYS A 21 3.81 -35.22 -14.78
C LYS A 21 5.34 -35.17 -14.72
N LEU A 22 5.96 -34.23 -15.42
CA LEU A 22 7.41 -34.00 -15.40
C LEU A 22 7.85 -33.33 -14.09
N ILE A 23 6.94 -32.62 -13.44
CA ILE A 23 7.16 -31.96 -12.15
C ILE A 23 6.05 -32.33 -11.17
N THR A 24 6.42 -32.39 -9.89
CA THR A 24 5.45 -32.60 -8.81
C THR A 24 4.61 -31.35 -8.57
N LYS A 25 3.47 -31.51 -7.89
CA LYS A 25 2.59 -30.39 -7.54
C LYS A 25 3.31 -29.33 -6.70
N ASP A 26 4.15 -29.76 -5.77
CA ASP A 26 4.92 -28.84 -4.92
C ASP A 26 5.94 -28.03 -5.71
N GLU A 27 6.59 -28.64 -6.70
CA GLU A 27 7.52 -27.95 -7.61
C GLU A 27 6.79 -26.97 -8.54
N TYR A 28 5.61 -27.35 -9.03
CA TYR A 28 4.76 -26.47 -9.82
C TYR A 28 4.33 -25.23 -9.02
N ASP A 29 3.81 -25.42 -7.81
CA ASP A 29 3.34 -24.31 -6.97
C ASP A 29 4.50 -23.38 -6.57
N LYS A 30 5.67 -23.93 -6.25
CA LYS A 30 6.89 -23.15 -5.95
C LYS A 30 7.35 -22.32 -7.15
N CYS A 31 7.41 -22.91 -8.34
CA CYS A 31 7.84 -22.20 -9.55
C CYS A 31 6.81 -21.16 -10.00
N ARG A 32 5.52 -21.46 -9.87
CA ARG A 32 4.43 -20.53 -10.18
C ARG A 32 4.42 -19.32 -9.26
N LEU A 33 4.60 -19.53 -7.95
CA LEU A 33 4.71 -18.43 -6.98
C LEU A 33 5.92 -17.54 -7.28
N LYS A 34 7.08 -18.14 -7.57
CA LYS A 34 8.29 -17.39 -7.92
C LYS A 34 8.14 -16.54 -9.18
N GLU A 35 7.49 -17.06 -10.23
CA GLU A 35 7.21 -16.27 -11.45
C GLU A 35 6.19 -15.16 -11.18
N LEU A 36 5.19 -15.38 -10.31
CA LEU A 36 4.22 -14.36 -9.89
C LEU A 36 4.88 -13.24 -9.08
N ASP A 37 5.74 -13.58 -8.11
CA ASP A 37 6.47 -12.60 -7.30
C ASP A 37 7.36 -11.74 -8.19
N ASN A 38 8.12 -12.38 -9.08
CA ASN A 38 9.01 -11.70 -10.03
C ASN A 38 8.23 -10.82 -11.02
N TRP A 39 7.01 -11.22 -11.43
CA TRP A 39 6.15 -10.36 -12.22
C TRP A 39 5.65 -9.17 -11.40
N SER A 40 5.24 -9.37 -10.15
CA SER A 40 4.75 -8.29 -9.28
C SER A 40 5.82 -7.24 -8.96
N GLU A 41 7.05 -7.65 -8.65
CA GLU A 41 8.18 -6.76 -8.38
C GLU A 41 8.54 -5.93 -9.63
N ASN A 42 8.44 -6.52 -10.82
CA ASN A 42 8.65 -5.81 -12.09
C ASN A 42 7.48 -4.89 -12.49
N GLN A 43 6.34 -4.94 -11.80
CA GLN A 43 5.22 -4.00 -11.97
C GLN A 43 5.30 -2.82 -10.99
N GLU A 44 5.98 -2.96 -9.84
CA GLU A 44 6.12 -1.89 -8.84
C GLU A 44 6.95 -0.69 -9.34
N GLU A 45 7.83 -0.88 -10.32
CA GLU A 45 8.63 0.23 -10.89
C GLU A 45 7.80 1.29 -11.65
N LYS A 46 6.51 1.05 -11.92
CA LYS A 46 5.64 2.05 -12.55
C LYS A 46 4.43 2.37 -11.69
N LYS A 47 4.64 2.97 -10.50
CA LYS A 47 3.66 3.97 -10.05
C LYS A 47 3.55 5.02 -11.15
N SER A 48 2.43 4.97 -11.88
CA SER A 48 2.07 5.93 -12.92
C SER A 48 2.35 7.35 -12.41
N PHE A 49 2.85 8.23 -13.29
CA PHE A 49 3.01 9.66 -13.00
C PHE A 49 1.75 10.22 -12.29
N TRP A 50 0.56 9.78 -12.74
CA TRP A 50 -0.72 10.14 -12.15
C TRP A 50 -0.96 9.54 -10.76
N GLY A 51 -0.49 8.32 -10.51
CA GLY A 51 -0.52 7.72 -9.16
C GLY A 51 0.35 8.49 -8.18
N ASN A 52 1.55 8.89 -8.61
CA ASN A 52 2.43 9.74 -7.80
C ASN A 52 1.86 11.15 -7.59
N LEU A 53 1.21 11.72 -8.61
CA LEU A 53 0.56 13.02 -8.52
C LEU A 53 -0.65 12.97 -7.57
N TRP A 54 -1.46 11.91 -7.66
CA TRP A 54 -2.59 11.66 -6.77
C TRP A 54 -2.14 11.49 -5.32
N ASP A 55 -1.11 10.67 -5.07
CA ASP A 55 -0.52 10.51 -3.73
C ASP A 55 -0.04 11.85 -3.15
N LYS A 56 0.58 12.71 -3.98
CA LYS A 56 1.00 14.06 -3.57
C LYS A 56 -0.20 14.97 -3.27
N ALA A 57 -1.24 14.92 -4.08
CA ALA A 57 -2.47 15.71 -3.86
C ALA A 57 -3.18 15.29 -2.57
N CYS A 58 -3.31 13.98 -2.30
CA CYS A 58 -3.88 13.47 -1.06
C CYS A 58 -3.07 13.88 0.17
N LYS A 59 -1.73 13.85 0.09
CA LYS A 59 -0.86 14.34 1.18
C LYS A 59 -1.03 15.82 1.44
N LEU A 60 -1.13 16.64 0.38
CA LEU A 60 -1.37 18.08 0.50
C LEU A 60 -2.74 18.36 1.15
N GLY A 61 -3.80 17.70 0.69
CA GLY A 61 -5.14 17.83 1.28
C GLY A 61 -5.16 17.44 2.76
N SER A 62 -4.48 16.34 3.11
CA SER A 62 -4.35 15.90 4.51
C SER A 62 -3.59 16.91 5.38
N ALA A 63 -2.56 17.56 4.84
CA ALA A 63 -1.81 18.60 5.55
C ALA A 63 -2.65 19.86 5.78
N ILE A 64 -3.42 20.29 4.77
CA ILE A 64 -4.35 21.42 4.90
C ILE A 64 -5.41 21.14 5.95
N LEU A 65 -6.07 19.98 5.88
CA LEU A 65 -7.07 19.56 6.87
C LEU A 65 -6.48 19.50 8.28
N ARG A 66 -5.27 18.94 8.43
CA ARG A 66 -4.56 18.91 9.71
C ARG A 66 -4.30 20.32 10.24
N ASN A 67 -3.88 21.26 9.39
CA ASN A 67 -3.65 22.64 9.79
C ASN A 67 -4.93 23.39 10.16
N MET A 68 -6.07 23.04 9.56
CA MET A 68 -7.37 23.61 9.95
C MET A 68 -7.89 23.02 11.27
N ILE A 69 -7.70 21.73 11.49
CA ILE A 69 -8.19 21.03 12.69
C ILE A 69 -7.30 21.32 13.90
N ARG A 70 -5.98 21.46 13.72
CA ARG A 70 -5.01 21.73 14.79
C ARG A 70 -5.41 22.90 15.71
N PRO A 71 -5.72 24.11 15.22
CA PRO A 71 -6.09 25.24 16.09
C PRO A 71 -7.42 25.03 16.82
N ILE A 72 -8.35 24.25 16.24
CA ILE A 72 -9.62 23.91 16.90
C ILE A 72 -9.38 22.96 18.07
N VAL A 73 -8.53 21.95 17.87
CA VAL A 73 -8.14 21.00 18.91
C VAL A 73 -7.32 21.68 20.01
N GLU A 74 -6.36 22.54 19.65
CA GLU A 74 -5.58 23.31 20.62
C GLU A 74 -6.46 24.28 21.43
N GLY A 75 -7.40 24.97 20.77
CA GLY A 75 -8.34 25.87 21.42
C GLY A 75 -9.29 25.14 22.39
N THR A 76 -9.83 23.99 21.99
CA THR A 76 -10.69 23.17 22.87
C THR A 76 -9.93 22.59 24.06
N LEU A 77 -8.65 22.24 23.90
CA LEU A 77 -7.80 21.75 24.98
C LEU A 77 -7.46 22.86 25.99
N LEU A 78 -7.24 24.09 25.51
CA LEU A 78 -7.05 25.26 26.38
C LEU A 78 -8.32 25.62 27.15
N LEU A 79 -9.49 25.57 26.51
CA LEU A 79 -10.78 25.86 27.14
C LEU A 79 -11.14 24.81 28.20
N THR A 80 -10.97 23.53 27.88
CA THR A 80 -11.22 22.43 28.84
C THR A 80 -10.24 22.45 30.02
N GLY A 81 -8.96 22.74 29.79
CA GLY A 81 -7.98 22.91 30.87
C GLY A 81 -8.26 24.13 31.77
N SER A 82 -8.78 25.22 31.20
CA SER A 82 -9.17 26.42 31.96
C SER A 82 -10.43 26.19 32.80
N ILE A 83 -11.41 25.48 32.24
CA ILE A 83 -12.62 25.05 32.95
C ILE A 83 -12.25 24.08 34.09
N PHE A 84 -11.35 23.13 33.85
CA PHE A 84 -10.88 22.21 34.89
C PHE A 84 -10.18 22.94 36.05
N LYS A 85 -9.37 23.95 35.76
CA LYS A 85 -8.75 24.83 36.79
C LYS A 85 -9.76 25.64 37.59
N LEU A 86 -10.88 26.03 36.98
CA LEU A 86 -11.95 26.79 37.64
C LEU A 86 -12.82 25.93 38.56
N ILE A 87 -12.99 24.65 38.23
CA ILE A 87 -13.84 23.72 38.99
C ILE A 87 -13.02 22.92 40.04
N SER A 88 -11.69 22.85 39.89
CA SER A 88 -10.82 22.19 40.88
C SER A 88 -10.81 22.97 42.20
N PRO A 89 -11.19 22.34 43.34
CA PRO A 89 -11.13 23.00 44.63
C PRO A 89 -9.67 23.25 45.02
N LYS A 90 -9.34 24.50 45.38
CA LYS A 90 -8.08 24.84 46.03
C LYS A 90 -8.07 24.20 47.42
N THR A 91 -7.47 23.03 47.55
CA THR A 91 -6.91 22.56 48.82
C THR A 91 -5.73 23.42 49.22
#